data_AF-A0A438DVR7-F1
#
_entry.id   AF-A0A438DVR7-F1
#
_cell.length_a   1.000
_cell.length_b   1.000
_cell.length_c   1.000
_cell.angle_alpha   90.00
_cell.angle_beta   90.00
_cell.angle_gamma   90.00
#
_symmetry.space_group_name_H-M   'P 1'
#
loop_
_entity.id
_entity.type
_entity.pdbx_description
1 polymer ?
#
loop_
_entity_poly.entity_id
_entity_poly.type
_entity_poly.pdbx_seq_one_letter_code
_entity_poly.pdbx_strand_id
1 'polypeptide(L)'
;MEDYNLLQPLLQPPATTSSANTAAKDDAINLISSNSGILFRVLSVFFIGIVTIWANCEASKGFSITIINDAGDTAAGRKFDLFYVSNDKATRMVLNTSEFVEKVLYDPSNTHPKKDVNHVIVRLASRNLTHMAVVSSRERNEFALDISPSVMQGTHVGYAMASALQRGMARIWLWDGEDSAPPALLEGMVEYITILAGFSPAPTMPNSVDLSGSGNFCWMNKNPIAVAHFLNYCEAQNRGFIQRLNQAMEHQWHEGALEAALGFPVQDLCASYNSTKIPVHPPIQKNVEVVHYCSYHMRLTIILCDRGINMCGSAYLRILQLSYCLASTIDDVHKDGTVLFG
;
A
#
# COMPACT_ATOMS: atom_id res chain seq x y z
N MET A 1 40.90 27.99 -99.46
CA MET A 1 41.33 27.17 -100.60
C MET A 1 40.76 25.78 -100.35
N GLU A 2 39.80 25.43 -101.21
CA GLU A 2 39.25 24.09 -101.48
C GLU A 2 38.28 23.43 -100.50
N ASP A 3 37.38 22.68 -101.14
CA ASP A 3 36.01 22.27 -100.85
C ASP A 3 35.90 20.77 -101.17
N TYR A 4 34.70 20.18 -100.95
CA TYR A 4 34.20 18.83 -101.32
C TYR A 4 34.37 17.70 -100.28
N ASN A 5 33.38 16.86 -99.92
CA ASN A 5 32.11 16.40 -100.54
C ASN A 5 31.09 16.05 -99.42
N LEU A 6 29.81 16.49 -99.40
CA LEU A 6 28.58 16.08 -100.12
C LEU A 6 27.81 14.82 -99.59
N LEU A 7 26.53 15.09 -99.22
CA LEU A 7 25.28 14.31 -99.35
C LEU A 7 24.73 13.39 -98.22
N GLN A 8 23.50 13.76 -97.79
CA GLN A 8 22.47 13.09 -96.94
C GLN A 8 21.64 12.06 -97.78
N PRO A 9 20.76 11.16 -97.23
CA PRO A 9 19.47 11.57 -96.60
C PRO A 9 18.76 10.61 -95.56
N LEU A 10 17.84 11.21 -94.77
CA LEU A 10 16.50 10.80 -94.23
C LEU A 10 16.14 9.34 -93.80
N LEU A 11 15.56 9.18 -92.57
CA LEU A 11 14.16 8.74 -92.27
C LEU A 11 13.88 8.64 -90.73
N GLN A 12 12.65 8.95 -90.29
CA GLN A 12 12.14 9.06 -88.89
C GLN A 12 11.36 7.80 -88.38
N PRO A 13 10.57 7.82 -87.27
CA PRO A 13 10.76 7.05 -86.01
C PRO A 13 9.73 5.91 -85.79
N PRO A 14 9.68 5.29 -84.59
CA PRO A 14 8.37 5.19 -83.93
C PRO A 14 8.39 5.51 -82.43
N ALA A 15 7.25 6.00 -81.95
CA ALA A 15 6.95 6.17 -80.53
C ALA A 15 6.70 4.82 -79.86
N THR A 16 7.22 4.63 -78.65
CA THR A 16 6.55 3.80 -77.64
C THR A 16 6.94 4.26 -76.24
N THR A 17 5.93 4.67 -75.49
CA THR A 17 5.89 4.91 -74.04
C THR A 17 6.43 3.72 -73.24
N SER A 18 7.22 3.97 -72.19
CA SER A 18 7.31 3.14 -70.98
C SER A 18 8.10 3.84 -69.86
N SER A 19 7.34 4.30 -68.87
CA SER A 19 7.62 4.46 -67.43
C SER A 19 8.99 4.94 -66.94
N ALA A 20 8.95 6.16 -66.42
CA ALA A 20 9.83 6.65 -65.36
C ALA A 20 9.51 5.99 -63.99
N ASN A 21 10.49 6.07 -63.10
CA ASN A 21 10.37 6.14 -61.62
C ASN A 21 10.12 4.85 -60.82
N THR A 22 11.20 4.19 -60.38
CA THR A 22 11.17 3.35 -59.16
C THR A 22 12.44 3.32 -58.31
N ALA A 23 13.50 4.09 -58.60
CA ALA A 23 14.74 4.01 -57.79
C ALA A 23 14.80 5.01 -56.61
N ALA A 24 14.05 6.12 -56.62
CA ALA A 24 14.17 7.17 -55.60
C ALA A 24 13.14 7.07 -54.45
N LYS A 25 12.15 6.16 -54.56
CA LYS A 25 11.06 6.05 -53.58
C LYS A 25 11.37 5.04 -52.46
N ASP A 26 12.19 4.03 -52.76
CA ASP A 26 12.57 3.00 -51.79
C ASP A 26 13.61 3.51 -50.76
N ASP A 27 14.51 4.41 -51.16
CA ASP A 27 15.50 4.99 -50.25
C ASP A 27 14.89 5.94 -49.21
N ALA A 28 13.88 6.72 -49.61
CA ALA A 28 13.18 7.62 -48.69
C ALA A 28 12.34 6.87 -47.64
N ILE A 29 11.74 5.73 -48.02
CA ILE A 29 10.94 4.88 -47.12
C ILE A 29 11.86 4.14 -46.14
N ASN A 30 13.05 3.70 -46.57
CA ASN A 30 14.04 3.07 -45.69
C ASN A 30 14.69 4.03 -44.69
N LEU A 31 14.86 5.31 -45.06
CA LEU A 31 15.39 6.34 -44.16
C LEU A 31 14.40 6.70 -43.04
N ILE A 32 13.09 6.71 -43.34
CA ILE A 32 12.02 6.99 -42.36
C ILE A 32 11.79 5.77 -41.45
N SER A 33 11.84 4.55 -42.00
CA SER A 33 11.70 3.29 -41.25
C SER A 33 12.82 3.10 -40.22
N SER A 34 14.07 3.37 -40.60
CA SER A 34 15.25 3.23 -39.73
C SER A 34 15.26 4.28 -38.60
N ASN A 35 14.89 5.52 -38.90
CA ASN A 35 14.82 6.60 -37.90
C ASN A 35 13.66 6.41 -36.92
N SER A 36 12.53 5.84 -37.35
CA SER A 36 11.40 5.50 -36.48
C SER A 36 11.78 4.43 -35.44
N GLY A 37 12.52 3.40 -35.86
CA GLY A 37 13.02 2.36 -34.94
C GLY A 37 14.02 2.88 -33.91
N ILE A 38 14.90 3.80 -34.31
CA ILE A 38 15.86 4.45 -33.40
C ILE A 38 15.12 5.38 -32.43
N LEU A 39 14.18 6.20 -32.94
CA LEU A 39 13.35 7.09 -32.12
C LEU A 39 12.54 6.30 -31.08
N PHE A 40 11.91 5.19 -31.47
CA PHE A 40 11.18 4.33 -30.56
C PHE A 40 12.07 3.73 -29.46
N ARG A 41 13.29 3.31 -29.79
CA ARG A 41 14.27 2.81 -28.80
C ARG A 41 14.67 3.90 -27.82
N VAL A 42 14.95 5.11 -28.31
CA VAL A 42 15.31 6.26 -27.47
C VAL A 42 14.15 6.63 -26.54
N LEU A 43 12.93 6.74 -27.08
CA LEU A 43 11.72 7.01 -26.29
C LEU A 43 11.45 5.91 -25.24
N SER A 44 11.69 4.64 -25.59
CA SER A 44 11.54 3.53 -24.64
C SER A 44 12.51 3.65 -23.47
N VAL A 45 13.77 4.02 -23.73
CA VAL A 45 14.77 4.24 -22.67
C VAL A 45 14.39 5.41 -21.77
N PHE A 46 13.92 6.53 -22.36
CA PHE A 46 13.42 7.66 -21.58
C PHE A 46 12.21 7.29 -20.72
N PHE A 47 11.26 6.55 -21.28
CA PHE A 47 10.08 6.10 -20.56
C PHE A 47 10.44 5.18 -19.39
N ILE A 48 11.34 4.22 -19.62
CA ILE A 48 11.87 3.36 -18.54
C ILE A 48 12.54 4.22 -17.46
N GLY A 49 13.37 5.20 -17.85
CA GLY A 49 14.01 6.11 -16.91
C GLY A 49 13.02 6.90 -16.06
N ILE A 50 11.96 7.44 -16.67
CA ILE A 50 10.89 8.15 -15.95
C ILE A 50 10.16 7.21 -15.00
N VAL A 51 9.81 6.00 -15.43
CA VAL A 51 9.15 5.00 -14.58
C VAL A 51 10.04 4.59 -13.42
N THR A 52 11.35 4.41 -13.63
CA THR A 52 12.31 4.10 -12.56
C THR A 52 12.43 5.24 -11.56
N ILE A 53 12.54 6.49 -12.02
CA ILE A 53 12.61 7.66 -11.14
C ILE A 53 11.32 7.79 -10.33
N TRP A 54 10.16 7.65 -10.98
CA TRP A 54 8.87 7.70 -10.32
C TRP A 54 8.72 6.58 -9.28
N ALA A 55 9.05 5.35 -9.65
CA ALA A 55 8.98 4.21 -8.74
C ALA A 55 9.97 4.34 -7.56
N ASN A 56 11.16 4.91 -7.79
CA ASN A 56 12.12 5.18 -6.72
C ASN A 56 11.65 6.31 -5.79
N CYS A 57 11.06 7.37 -6.36
CA CYS A 57 10.44 8.46 -5.60
C CYS A 57 9.28 7.94 -4.74
N GLU A 58 8.41 7.12 -5.34
CA GLU A 58 7.28 6.52 -4.63
C GLU A 58 7.72 5.48 -3.58
N ALA A 59 8.86 4.80 -3.80
CA ALA A 59 9.48 3.95 -2.79
C ALA A 59 10.13 4.76 -1.65
N SER A 60 10.62 5.98 -1.95
CA SER A 60 11.28 6.87 -0.96
C SER A 60 10.32 7.58 -0.01
N LYS A 61 9.01 7.62 -0.32
CA LYS A 61 7.97 8.20 0.56
C LYS A 61 7.57 7.28 1.73
N GLY A 62 8.25 6.16 1.91
CA GLY A 62 7.98 5.19 2.96
C GLY A 62 8.99 5.27 4.11
N PHE A 63 8.79 4.39 5.09
CA PHE A 63 9.71 4.15 6.19
C PHE A 63 10.61 2.95 5.88
N SER A 64 11.78 2.94 6.50
CA SER A 64 12.68 1.78 6.42
C SER A 64 12.14 0.62 7.26
N ILE A 65 12.40 -0.61 6.82
CA ILE A 65 11.94 -1.83 7.54
C ILE A 65 13.13 -2.76 7.75
N THR A 66 13.30 -3.24 8.98
CA THR A 66 14.29 -4.27 9.29
C THR A 66 13.59 -5.46 9.94
N ILE A 67 13.85 -6.66 9.43
CA ILE A 67 13.30 -7.89 9.98
C ILE A 67 14.40 -8.63 10.75
N ILE A 68 14.14 -8.94 12.01
CA ILE A 68 15.08 -9.63 12.90
C ILE A 68 14.44 -10.93 13.43
N ASN A 69 15.23 -11.99 13.52
CA ASN A 69 14.81 -13.25 14.11
C ASN A 69 15.72 -13.61 15.29
N ASP A 70 15.36 -13.18 16.50
CA ASP A 70 16.11 -13.51 17.72
C ASP A 70 15.84 -14.96 18.18
N ALA A 71 14.91 -15.67 17.54
CA ALA A 71 14.55 -17.04 17.84
C ALA A 71 15.06 -18.05 16.79
N GLY A 72 16.04 -17.68 15.96
CA GLY A 72 16.48 -18.44 14.77
C GLY A 72 16.79 -19.92 15.02
N ASP A 73 17.32 -20.27 16.19
CA ASP A 73 17.67 -21.65 16.54
C ASP A 73 16.45 -22.52 16.90
N THR A 74 15.29 -21.92 17.10
CA THR A 74 14.04 -22.60 17.49
C THR A 74 13.23 -23.04 16.27
N ALA A 75 12.31 -23.99 16.45
CA ALA A 75 11.36 -24.38 15.39
C ALA A 75 10.48 -23.19 14.92
N ALA A 76 10.10 -22.31 15.84
CA ALA A 76 9.34 -21.09 15.54
C ALA A 76 10.16 -20.11 14.68
N GLY A 77 11.44 -19.90 15.03
CA GLY A 77 12.35 -19.05 14.28
C GLY A 77 12.62 -19.57 12.88
N ARG A 78 12.93 -20.87 12.72
CA ARG A 78 13.14 -21.47 11.39
C ARG A 78 11.90 -21.34 10.50
N LYS A 79 10.71 -21.50 11.09
CA LYS A 79 9.43 -21.30 10.40
C LYS A 79 9.24 -19.84 10.01
N PHE A 80 9.59 -18.91 10.89
CA PHE A 80 9.52 -17.48 10.59
C PHE A 80 10.44 -17.09 9.43
N ASP A 81 11.70 -17.53 9.46
CA ASP A 81 12.65 -17.28 8.38
C ASP A 81 12.13 -17.80 7.04
N LEU A 82 11.73 -19.08 7.01
CA LEU A 82 11.29 -19.75 5.79
C LEU A 82 10.06 -19.09 5.15
N PHE A 83 9.06 -18.71 5.96
CA PHE A 83 7.77 -18.25 5.44
C PHE A 83 7.62 -16.73 5.34
N TYR A 84 8.40 -15.97 6.12
CA TYR A 84 8.21 -14.53 6.26
C TYR A 84 9.46 -13.70 5.93
N VAL A 85 10.67 -14.23 6.12
CA VAL A 85 11.91 -13.52 5.81
C VAL A 85 12.40 -13.84 4.39
N SER A 86 12.47 -15.13 4.01
CA SER A 86 13.11 -15.58 2.76
C SER A 86 12.51 -15.00 1.47
N ASN A 87 11.28 -14.49 1.50
CA ASN A 87 10.57 -13.93 0.36
C ASN A 87 9.95 -12.54 0.63
N ASP A 88 10.51 -11.82 1.61
CA ASP A 88 10.07 -10.49 2.05
C ASP A 88 8.57 -10.40 2.38
N LYS A 89 7.94 -11.52 2.76
CA LYS A 89 6.51 -11.55 3.08
C LYS A 89 6.20 -10.76 4.35
N ALA A 90 7.08 -10.76 5.36
CA ALA A 90 6.95 -9.89 6.53
C ALA A 90 6.94 -8.41 6.11
N THR A 91 7.91 -7.99 5.30
CA THR A 91 8.01 -6.62 4.79
C THR A 91 6.75 -6.21 4.04
N ARG A 92 6.23 -7.06 3.15
CA ARG A 92 4.97 -6.80 2.44
C ARG A 92 3.78 -6.68 3.38
N MET A 93 3.68 -7.53 4.40
CA MET A 93 2.62 -7.42 5.39
C MET A 93 2.71 -6.11 6.18
N VAL A 94 3.91 -5.69 6.59
CA VAL A 94 4.14 -4.41 7.29
C VAL A 94 3.68 -3.23 6.43
N LEU A 95 4.06 -3.19 5.16
CA LEU A 95 3.63 -2.14 4.24
C LEU A 95 2.12 -2.13 4.03
N ASN A 96 1.49 -3.29 3.80
CA ASN A 96 0.05 -3.38 3.59
C ASN A 96 -0.75 -2.96 4.84
N THR A 97 -0.30 -3.41 6.01
CA THR A 97 -0.96 -3.06 7.28
C THR A 97 -0.75 -1.59 7.62
N SER A 98 0.43 -1.01 7.34
CA SER A 98 0.69 0.42 7.41
C SER A 98 -0.27 1.24 6.55
N GLU A 99 -0.37 0.89 5.26
CA GLU A 99 -1.23 1.58 4.29
C GLU A 99 -2.69 1.56 4.76
N PHE A 100 -3.16 0.44 5.30
CA PHE A 100 -4.50 0.32 5.85
C PHE A 100 -4.69 1.22 7.07
N VAL A 101 -3.77 1.17 8.05
CA VAL A 101 -3.86 1.96 9.27
C VAL A 101 -3.86 3.45 8.96
N GLU A 102 -2.99 3.89 8.05
CA GLU A 102 -2.91 5.28 7.65
C GLU A 102 -4.23 5.79 7.03
N LYS A 103 -4.89 4.96 6.21
CA LYS A 103 -6.21 5.30 5.63
C LYS A 103 -7.31 5.43 6.68
N VAL A 104 -7.21 4.70 7.79
CA VAL A 104 -8.17 4.79 8.90
C VAL A 104 -7.89 6.02 9.75
N LEU A 105 -6.62 6.30 10.04
CA LEU A 105 -6.22 7.31 11.02
C LEU A 105 -6.06 8.73 10.47
N TYR A 106 -5.80 8.89 9.17
CA TYR A 106 -5.46 10.18 8.58
C TYR A 106 -6.38 10.54 7.42
N ASP A 107 -6.77 11.82 7.35
CA ASP A 107 -7.59 12.35 6.27
C ASP A 107 -6.76 12.50 4.98
N PRO A 108 -7.22 11.97 3.83
CA PRO A 108 -6.58 12.18 2.53
C PRO A 108 -6.41 13.65 2.12
N SER A 109 -7.21 14.56 2.69
CA SER A 109 -7.12 16.01 2.41
C SER A 109 -5.82 16.65 2.94
N ASN A 110 -5.02 15.92 3.75
CA ASN A 110 -3.75 16.37 4.34
C ASN A 110 -3.87 17.69 5.13
N THR A 111 -5.03 17.96 5.71
CA THR A 111 -5.24 19.12 6.59
C THR A 111 -4.36 19.07 7.84
N HIS A 112 -3.92 17.87 8.24
CA HIS A 112 -3.06 17.64 9.39
C HIS A 112 -1.91 16.67 9.05
N PRO A 113 -0.69 16.88 9.57
CA PRO A 113 0.43 16.01 9.31
C PRO A 113 0.20 14.62 9.91
N LYS A 114 0.65 13.58 9.20
CA LYS A 114 0.70 12.22 9.74
C LYS A 114 1.79 12.12 10.80
N LYS A 115 1.66 11.15 11.70
CA LYS A 115 2.77 10.76 12.58
C LYS A 115 3.99 10.40 11.75
N ASP A 116 5.13 10.97 12.10
CA ASP A 116 6.38 10.68 11.42
C ASP A 116 6.92 9.32 11.90
N VAL A 117 7.13 8.40 10.95
CA VAL A 117 7.64 7.05 11.19
C VAL A 117 8.78 6.85 10.22
N ASN A 118 10.01 6.73 10.73
CA ASN A 118 11.22 6.65 9.92
C ASN A 118 11.72 5.20 9.75
N HIS A 119 11.60 4.40 10.81
CA HIS A 119 12.11 3.03 10.84
C HIS A 119 11.22 2.13 11.69
N VAL A 120 10.88 0.96 11.13
CA VAL A 120 10.18 -0.11 11.85
C VAL A 120 11.05 -1.36 11.86
N ILE A 121 11.44 -1.77 13.06
CA ILE A 121 12.13 -3.04 13.30
C ILE A 121 11.08 -4.07 13.70
N VAL A 122 10.80 -5.03 12.82
CA VAL A 122 9.95 -6.18 13.17
C VAL A 122 10.82 -7.33 13.63
N ARG A 123 10.63 -7.78 14.85
CA ARG A 123 11.48 -8.77 15.47
C ARG A 123 10.68 -9.94 16.02
N LEU A 124 11.02 -11.16 15.61
CA LEU A 124 10.57 -12.34 16.34
C LEU A 124 11.42 -12.46 17.61
N ALA A 125 10.80 -12.28 18.77
CA ALA A 125 11.51 -12.30 20.06
C ALA A 125 12.05 -13.70 20.38
N SER A 126 13.12 -13.80 21.16
CA SER A 126 13.69 -15.09 21.59
C SER A 126 12.82 -15.87 22.59
N ARG A 127 11.86 -15.19 23.23
CA ARG A 127 10.97 -15.75 24.26
C ARG A 127 9.53 -15.33 24.00
N ASN A 128 8.58 -16.14 24.49
CA ASN A 128 7.17 -15.76 24.47
C ASN A 128 6.94 -14.46 25.25
N LEU A 129 6.10 -13.60 24.69
CA LEU A 129 5.70 -12.32 25.27
C LEU A 129 4.29 -12.45 25.86
N THR A 130 3.89 -11.47 26.68
CA THR A 130 2.55 -11.40 27.28
C THR A 130 1.45 -11.27 26.21
N HIS A 131 1.73 -10.54 25.14
CA HIS A 131 0.85 -10.34 24.00
C HIS A 131 1.48 -10.89 22.72
N MET A 132 0.68 -11.08 21.67
CA MET A 132 1.19 -11.56 20.38
C MET A 132 2.21 -10.60 19.75
N ALA A 133 2.02 -9.30 20.00
CA ALA A 133 2.85 -8.21 19.53
C ALA A 133 3.01 -7.17 20.65
N VAL A 134 4.21 -6.62 20.79
CA VAL A 134 4.52 -5.51 21.70
C VAL A 134 5.29 -4.46 20.90
N VAL A 135 4.89 -3.19 21.03
CA VAL A 135 5.57 -2.07 20.38
C VAL A 135 6.35 -1.29 21.42
N SER A 136 7.57 -0.92 21.08
CA SER A 136 8.39 0.00 21.87
C SER A 136 8.94 1.11 20.97
N SER A 137 8.89 2.34 21.47
CA SER A 137 9.60 3.48 20.88
C SER A 137 11.07 3.42 21.32
N ARG A 138 12.01 3.69 20.40
CA ARG A 138 13.44 3.70 20.71
C ARG A 138 13.99 5.12 20.70
N GLU A 139 14.30 5.61 19.51
CA GLU A 139 14.78 6.97 19.23
C GLU A 139 13.72 7.71 18.39
N ARG A 140 13.98 8.95 17.98
CA ARG A 140 12.98 9.78 17.26
C ARG A 140 12.45 9.04 16.04
N ASN A 141 11.15 8.70 16.09
CA ASN A 141 10.36 8.10 15.02
C ASN A 141 10.85 6.70 14.59
N GLU A 142 11.57 6.00 15.48
CA GLU A 142 11.97 4.60 15.30
C GLU A 142 11.23 3.67 16.27
N PHE A 143 10.65 2.62 15.72
CA PHE A 143 9.78 1.71 16.47
C PHE A 143 10.23 0.26 16.33
N ALA A 144 10.24 -0.47 17.44
CA ALA A 144 10.44 -1.91 17.47
C ALA A 144 9.13 -2.63 17.76
N LEU A 145 8.70 -3.48 16.81
CA LEU A 145 7.56 -4.38 16.91
C LEU A 145 8.06 -5.79 17.21
N ASP A 146 7.96 -6.18 18.47
CA ASP A 146 8.34 -7.49 18.96
C ASP A 146 7.16 -8.46 18.87
N ILE A 147 7.35 -9.55 18.13
CA ILE A 147 6.37 -10.61 17.91
C ILE A 147 6.73 -11.81 18.77
N SER A 148 5.74 -12.33 19.49
CA SER A 148 5.92 -13.53 20.32
C SER A 148 6.10 -14.79 19.46
N PRO A 149 7.08 -15.67 19.75
CA PRO A 149 7.23 -16.98 19.11
C PRO A 149 5.97 -17.86 19.12
N SER A 150 5.07 -17.67 20.09
CA SER A 150 3.79 -18.39 20.16
C SER A 150 2.91 -18.19 18.92
N VAL A 151 3.05 -17.06 18.21
CA VAL A 151 2.37 -16.79 16.92
C VAL A 151 2.70 -17.85 15.87
N MET A 152 3.88 -18.47 15.95
CA MET A 152 4.35 -19.50 15.01
C MET A 152 3.92 -20.93 15.35
N GLN A 153 3.31 -21.14 16.53
CA GLN A 153 3.05 -22.47 17.12
C GLN A 153 1.63 -23.00 16.87
N GLY A 154 0.73 -22.21 16.28
CA GLY A 154 -0.66 -22.60 16.00
C GLY A 154 -0.91 -23.22 14.62
N THR A 155 -2.16 -23.60 14.37
CA THR A 155 -2.65 -24.11 13.07
C THR A 155 -2.82 -22.99 12.03
N HIS A 156 -3.24 -21.81 12.46
CA HIS A 156 -3.51 -20.66 11.61
C HIS A 156 -2.40 -19.59 11.71
N VAL A 157 -1.14 -19.99 11.51
CA VAL A 157 0.02 -19.09 11.65
C VAL A 157 -0.05 -17.86 10.74
N GLY A 158 -0.55 -18.01 9.52
CA GLY A 158 -0.74 -16.87 8.60
C GLY A 158 -1.67 -15.81 9.17
N TYR A 159 -2.79 -16.24 9.75
CA TYR A 159 -3.76 -15.35 10.39
C TYR A 159 -3.17 -14.72 11.65
N ALA A 160 -2.55 -15.51 12.53
CA ALA A 160 -1.95 -15.01 13.77
C ALA A 160 -0.84 -13.98 13.50
N MET A 161 0.01 -14.24 12.50
CA MET A 161 1.07 -13.32 12.09
C MET A 161 0.50 -12.01 11.53
N ALA A 162 -0.46 -12.09 10.62
CA ALA A 162 -1.09 -10.90 10.04
C ALA A 162 -1.82 -10.07 11.11
N SER A 163 -2.51 -10.74 12.04
CA SER A 163 -3.22 -10.13 13.17
C SER A 163 -2.27 -9.46 14.19
N ALA A 164 -1.09 -10.05 14.42
CA ALA A 164 -0.05 -9.46 15.27
C ALA A 164 0.59 -8.22 14.61
N LEU A 165 0.93 -8.32 13.31
CA LEU A 165 1.46 -7.19 12.54
C LEU A 165 0.45 -6.04 12.46
N GLN A 166 -0.83 -6.35 12.23
CA GLN A 166 -1.89 -5.33 12.17
C GLN A 166 -1.99 -4.54 13.49
N ARG A 167 -2.00 -5.23 14.64
CA ARG A 167 -2.00 -4.56 15.96
C ARG A 167 -0.75 -3.72 16.18
N GLY A 168 0.41 -4.27 15.82
CA GLY A 168 1.69 -3.57 15.92
C GLY A 168 1.71 -2.29 15.11
N MET A 169 1.37 -2.37 13.83
CA MET A 169 1.32 -1.20 12.95
C MET A 169 0.24 -0.20 13.37
N ALA A 170 -0.92 -0.67 13.84
CA ALA A 170 -1.93 0.20 14.43
C ALA A 170 -1.35 1.00 15.60
N ARG A 171 -0.64 0.35 16.54
CA ARG A 171 -0.03 1.05 17.69
C ARG A 171 1.10 2.00 17.30
N ILE A 172 1.88 1.67 16.26
CA ILE A 172 2.98 2.52 15.76
C ILE A 172 2.44 3.83 15.18
N TRP A 173 1.46 3.75 14.28
CA TRP A 173 0.88 4.92 13.61
C TRP A 173 -0.07 5.73 14.46
N LEU A 174 -0.60 5.15 15.54
CA LEU A 174 -1.44 5.82 16.51
C LEU A 174 -0.63 6.81 17.34
N TRP A 175 -1.13 8.04 17.47
CA TRP A 175 -0.61 8.99 18.45
C TRP A 175 -0.98 8.58 19.88
N ASP A 176 -0.08 8.76 20.83
CA ASP A 176 -0.27 8.40 22.25
C ASP A 176 -0.25 9.59 23.21
N GLY A 177 -0.31 10.80 22.67
CA GLY A 177 -0.35 12.04 23.43
C GLY A 177 0.83 12.21 24.36
N GLU A 178 2.05 12.00 23.87
CA GLU A 178 3.28 12.09 24.68
C GLU A 178 3.21 11.17 25.92
N ASP A 179 2.81 9.92 25.69
CA ASP A 179 2.61 8.88 26.72
C ASP A 179 1.54 9.20 27.78
N SER A 180 0.69 10.21 27.56
CA SER A 180 -0.35 10.62 28.53
C SER A 180 -1.76 10.15 28.17
N ALA A 181 -1.98 9.62 26.97
CA ALA A 181 -3.28 9.07 26.59
C ALA A 181 -3.61 7.81 27.42
N PRO A 182 -4.89 7.61 27.83
CA PRO A 182 -5.28 6.46 28.64
C PRO A 182 -4.95 5.13 27.93
N PRO A 183 -4.23 4.19 28.60
CA PRO A 183 -3.84 2.93 27.97
C PRO A 183 -5.02 2.12 27.42
N ALA A 184 -6.14 2.08 28.15
CA ALA A 184 -7.36 1.40 27.72
C ALA A 184 -7.92 1.98 26.41
N LEU A 185 -7.83 3.30 26.21
CA LEU A 185 -8.28 3.96 24.99
C LEU A 185 -7.33 3.62 23.82
N LEU A 186 -6.02 3.66 24.05
CA LEU A 186 -5.04 3.30 23.03
C LEU A 186 -5.20 1.85 22.57
N GLU A 187 -5.32 0.91 23.51
CA GLU A 187 -5.59 -0.50 23.20
C GLU A 187 -6.93 -0.66 22.47
N GLY A 188 -7.97 0.07 22.89
CA GLY A 188 -9.27 0.08 22.23
C GLY A 188 -9.23 0.58 20.78
N MET A 189 -8.46 1.63 20.50
CA MET A 189 -8.23 2.13 19.15
C MET A 189 -7.46 1.12 18.29
N VAL A 190 -6.44 0.48 18.85
CA VAL A 190 -5.70 -0.59 18.18
C VAL A 190 -6.64 -1.75 17.80
N GLU A 191 -7.49 -2.19 18.71
CA GLU A 191 -8.49 -3.23 18.42
C GLU A 191 -9.55 -2.76 17.41
N TYR A 192 -10.02 -1.52 17.50
CA TYR A 192 -10.96 -0.96 16.51
C TYR A 192 -10.42 -1.03 15.09
N ILE A 193 -9.18 -0.57 14.88
CA ILE A 193 -8.50 -0.61 13.57
C ILE A 193 -8.27 -2.06 13.13
N THR A 194 -7.93 -2.94 14.06
CA THR A 194 -7.68 -4.36 13.78
C THR A 194 -8.95 -5.10 13.38
N ILE A 195 -10.08 -4.82 14.04
CA ILE A 195 -11.40 -5.36 13.69
C ILE A 195 -11.85 -4.85 12.32
N LEU A 196 -11.61 -3.56 12.00
CA LEU A 196 -11.89 -3.01 10.67
C LEU A 196 -11.10 -3.72 9.56
N ALA A 197 -9.86 -4.13 9.85
CA ALA A 197 -9.04 -4.94 8.94
C ALA A 197 -9.53 -6.40 8.79
N GLY A 198 -10.63 -6.79 9.45
CA GLY A 198 -11.23 -8.11 9.37
C GLY A 198 -10.65 -9.12 10.37
N PHE A 199 -9.79 -8.69 11.29
CA PHE A 199 -9.29 -9.54 12.36
C PHE A 199 -10.26 -9.52 13.55
N SER A 200 -11.27 -10.37 13.50
CA SER A 200 -12.16 -10.58 14.64
C SER A 200 -11.43 -11.34 15.76
N PRO A 201 -11.63 -10.98 17.04
CA PRO A 201 -11.50 -11.94 18.13
C PRO A 201 -12.34 -13.16 17.77
N ALA A 202 -11.83 -14.37 18.01
CA ALA A 202 -12.51 -15.61 17.62
C ALA A 202 -14.01 -15.59 18.01
N PRO A 203 -14.91 -16.23 17.22
CA PRO A 203 -16.38 -16.17 17.39
C PRO A 203 -16.93 -16.83 18.67
N THR A 204 -16.06 -17.27 19.57
CA THR A 204 -16.40 -17.54 20.97
C THR A 204 -16.16 -16.23 21.71
N MET A 205 -17.10 -15.30 21.81
CA MET A 205 -18.29 -15.41 22.65
C MET A 205 -19.15 -14.15 22.42
N PRO A 206 -20.37 -14.25 21.85
CA PRO A 206 -21.30 -13.13 21.85
C PRO A 206 -21.83 -12.79 23.26
N ASN A 207 -21.61 -13.67 24.24
CA ASN A 207 -22.32 -13.66 25.52
C ASN A 207 -21.42 -13.44 26.76
N SER A 208 -20.11 -13.21 26.61
CA SER A 208 -19.20 -13.02 27.76
C SER A 208 -18.23 -11.86 27.65
N VAL A 209 -18.27 -11.08 26.57
CA VAL A 209 -17.61 -9.78 26.59
C VAL A 209 -18.55 -8.87 27.38
N ASP A 210 -18.16 -8.56 28.61
CA ASP A 210 -18.82 -7.49 29.34
C ASP A 210 -18.55 -6.17 28.60
N LEU A 211 -19.45 -5.86 27.67
CA LEU A 211 -19.48 -4.60 26.93
C LEU A 211 -19.93 -3.45 27.84
N SER A 212 -20.40 -3.75 29.06
CA SER A 212 -20.70 -2.73 30.04
C SER A 212 -19.40 -2.01 30.38
N GLY A 213 -19.34 -0.72 30.07
CA GLY A 213 -18.29 0.15 30.60
C GLY A 213 -18.20 -0.01 32.11
N SER A 214 -16.98 -0.01 32.66
CA SER A 214 -16.81 0.10 34.10
C SER A 214 -17.23 1.52 34.52
N GLY A 215 -18.53 1.69 34.81
CA GLY A 215 -19.12 2.99 35.17
C GLY A 215 -19.40 3.90 33.96
N ASN A 216 -19.40 5.22 34.19
CA ASN A 216 -19.77 6.25 33.22
C ASN A 216 -18.76 6.45 32.06
N PHE A 217 -17.69 5.65 32.00
CA PHE A 217 -16.53 5.86 31.12
C PHE A 217 -16.30 4.64 30.21
N CYS A 218 -17.08 4.53 29.13
CA CYS A 218 -17.01 3.40 28.18
C CYS A 218 -15.62 3.23 27.54
N TRP A 219 -14.85 4.31 27.40
CA TRP A 219 -13.51 4.31 26.81
C TRP A 219 -12.39 3.94 27.78
N MET A 220 -12.70 3.77 29.08
CA MET A 220 -11.76 3.31 30.11
C MET A 220 -11.98 1.84 30.49
N ASN A 221 -12.75 1.08 29.70
CA ASN A 221 -12.97 -0.34 29.94
C ASN A 221 -11.65 -1.11 29.79
N LYS A 222 -11.35 -2.01 30.73
CA LYS A 222 -10.16 -2.87 30.71
C LYS A 222 -10.14 -3.86 29.54
N ASN A 223 -11.28 -4.09 28.89
CA ASN A 223 -11.38 -4.92 27.70
C ASN A 223 -11.26 -4.05 26.44
N PRO A 224 -10.15 -4.14 25.69
CA PRO A 224 -9.93 -3.35 24.48
C PRO A 224 -11.01 -3.57 23.41
N ILE A 225 -11.58 -4.78 23.33
CA ILE A 225 -12.65 -5.10 22.37
C ILE A 225 -13.93 -4.33 22.73
N ALA A 226 -14.25 -4.19 24.02
CA ALA A 226 -15.41 -3.40 24.45
C ALA A 226 -15.23 -1.92 24.10
N VAL A 227 -14.03 -1.38 24.33
CA VAL A 227 -13.68 0.00 23.93
C VAL A 227 -13.79 0.15 22.41
N ALA A 228 -13.30 -0.81 21.62
CA ALA A 228 -13.40 -0.80 20.16
C ALA A 228 -14.86 -0.74 19.65
N HIS A 229 -15.77 -1.50 20.27
CA HIS A 229 -17.19 -1.42 19.94
C HIS A 229 -17.82 -0.08 20.28
N PHE A 230 -17.44 0.52 21.40
CA PHE A 230 -17.86 1.87 21.76
C PHE A 230 -17.32 2.92 20.78
N LEU A 231 -16.05 2.80 20.36
CA LEU A 231 -15.44 3.66 19.35
C LEU A 231 -16.13 3.53 17.99
N ASN A 232 -16.54 2.31 17.61
CA ASN A 232 -17.34 2.09 16.40
C ASN A 232 -18.72 2.76 16.48
N TYR A 233 -19.37 2.69 17.65
CA TYR A 233 -20.62 3.41 17.89
C TYR A 233 -20.42 4.93 17.75
N CYS A 234 -19.35 5.48 18.32
CA CYS A 234 -18.97 6.89 18.20
C CYS A 234 -18.73 7.33 16.75
N GLU A 235 -17.99 6.54 15.97
CA GLU A 235 -17.76 6.79 14.54
C GLU A 235 -19.05 6.80 13.73
N ALA A 236 -20.04 5.95 14.09
CA ALA A 236 -21.34 5.94 13.45
C ALA A 236 -22.18 7.19 13.75
N GLN A 237 -21.97 7.82 14.92
CA GLN A 237 -22.68 9.03 15.32
C GLN A 237 -22.11 10.29 14.67
N ASN A 238 -20.78 10.37 14.54
CA ASN A 238 -20.12 11.49 13.87
C ASN A 238 -18.92 11.00 13.06
N ARG A 239 -19.11 10.82 11.75
CA ARG A 239 -18.07 10.31 10.84
C ARG A 239 -16.78 11.15 10.91
N GLY A 240 -15.64 10.46 10.82
CA GLY A 240 -14.32 11.04 11.01
C GLY A 240 -13.96 11.27 12.47
N PHE A 241 -14.75 10.75 13.42
CA PHE A 241 -14.46 10.83 14.85
C PHE A 241 -13.11 10.18 15.16
N ILE A 242 -12.81 9.01 14.60
CA ILE A 242 -11.55 8.29 14.85
C ILE A 242 -10.34 9.09 14.38
N GLN A 243 -10.45 9.77 13.25
CA GLN A 243 -9.38 10.63 12.71
C GLN A 243 -9.16 11.85 13.61
N ARG A 244 -10.24 12.54 14.00
CA ARG A 244 -10.17 13.68 14.93
C ARG A 244 -9.66 13.29 16.31
N LEU A 245 -10.02 12.10 16.79
CA LEU A 245 -9.53 11.58 18.05
C LEU A 245 -8.03 11.28 17.97
N ASN A 246 -7.57 10.60 16.92
CA ASN A 246 -6.14 10.39 16.69
C ASN A 246 -5.38 11.72 16.64
N GLN A 247 -5.92 12.72 15.93
CA GLN A 247 -5.34 14.06 15.86
C GLN A 247 -5.30 14.74 17.24
N ALA A 248 -6.35 14.62 18.05
CA ALA A 248 -6.36 15.19 19.41
C ALA A 248 -5.29 14.57 20.33
N MET A 249 -4.72 13.42 19.95
CA MET A 249 -3.62 12.76 20.65
C MET A 249 -2.24 13.10 20.08
N GLU A 250 -2.13 13.96 19.06
CA GLU A 250 -0.83 14.36 18.49
C GLU A 250 0.11 14.97 19.54
N HIS A 251 -0.48 15.73 20.47
CA HIS A 251 0.19 16.33 21.62
C HIS A 251 -0.37 15.76 22.92
N GLN A 252 0.12 16.26 24.05
CA GLN A 252 -0.31 15.83 25.38
C GLN A 252 -1.84 15.68 25.50
N TRP A 253 -2.27 14.50 25.97
CA TRP A 253 -3.67 14.14 26.16
C TRP A 253 -4.34 15.10 27.15
N HIS A 254 -5.59 15.46 26.84
CA HIS A 254 -6.45 16.19 27.75
C HIS A 254 -7.82 15.53 27.85
N GLU A 255 -8.46 15.64 29.03
CA GLU A 255 -9.72 14.95 29.34
C GLU A 255 -10.84 15.26 28.32
N GLY A 256 -10.91 16.50 27.81
CA GLY A 256 -11.91 16.92 26.83
C GLY A 256 -11.65 16.48 25.38
N ALA A 257 -10.62 15.68 25.10
CA ALA A 257 -10.21 15.34 23.72
C ALA A 257 -11.28 14.51 23.01
N LEU A 258 -11.95 13.64 23.77
CA LEU A 258 -12.98 12.76 23.26
C LEU A 258 -14.25 13.54 22.89
N GLU A 259 -14.68 14.47 23.76
CA GLU A 259 -15.78 15.40 23.49
C GLU A 259 -15.45 16.32 22.32
N ALA A 260 -14.22 16.84 22.24
CA ALA A 260 -13.78 17.71 21.15
C ALA A 260 -13.80 16.98 19.80
N ALA A 261 -13.37 15.71 19.77
CA ALA A 261 -13.40 14.88 18.57
C ALA A 261 -14.85 14.52 18.16
N LEU A 262 -15.76 14.32 19.12
CA LEU A 262 -17.16 13.97 18.87
C LEU A 262 -18.06 15.16 18.56
N GLY A 263 -17.78 16.32 19.13
CA GLY A 263 -18.67 17.49 19.12
C GLY A 263 -19.86 17.39 20.08
N PHE A 264 -19.92 16.37 20.94
CA PHE A 264 -20.99 16.14 21.93
C PHE A 264 -20.42 15.59 23.26
N PRO A 265 -21.14 15.73 24.39
CA PRO A 265 -20.74 15.14 25.66
C PRO A 265 -20.67 13.60 25.58
N VAL A 266 -19.52 13.02 25.94
CA VAL A 266 -19.29 11.56 25.79
C VAL A 266 -20.09 10.75 26.82
N GLN A 267 -20.37 11.32 28.00
CA GLN A 267 -21.12 10.65 29.06
C GLN A 267 -22.55 10.27 28.60
N ASP A 268 -23.21 11.17 27.87
CA ASP A 268 -24.54 10.93 27.30
C ASP A 268 -24.49 9.83 26.23
N LEU A 269 -23.43 9.79 25.42
CA LEU A 269 -23.18 8.76 24.42
C LEU A 269 -22.89 7.39 25.04
N CYS A 270 -22.13 7.34 26.13
CA CYS A 270 -21.86 6.09 26.85
C CYS A 270 -23.14 5.53 27.51
N ALA A 271 -23.96 6.39 28.11
CA ALA A 271 -25.28 6.00 28.61
C ALA A 271 -26.19 5.46 27.50
N SER A 272 -26.23 6.15 26.35
CA SER A 272 -26.96 5.71 25.15
C SER A 272 -26.45 4.37 24.62
N TYR A 273 -25.14 4.19 24.50
CA TYR A 273 -24.49 2.95 24.06
C TYR A 273 -24.88 1.77 24.95
N ASN A 274 -24.77 1.93 26.28
CA ASN A 274 -25.15 0.91 27.26
C ASN A 274 -26.65 0.54 27.17
N SER A 275 -27.51 1.51 26.83
CA SER A 275 -28.95 1.28 26.65
C SER A 275 -29.28 0.53 25.36
N THR A 276 -28.42 0.62 24.33
CA THR A 276 -28.73 0.14 22.97
C THR A 276 -28.60 -1.38 22.83
N LYS A 277 -27.85 -2.09 23.70
CA LYS A 277 -27.72 -3.58 23.74
C LYS A 277 -27.55 -4.31 22.39
N ILE A 278 -27.08 -3.63 21.33
CA ILE A 278 -26.89 -4.24 20.01
C ILE A 278 -25.41 -4.13 19.64
N PRO A 279 -24.72 -5.25 19.35
CA PRO A 279 -23.38 -5.21 18.79
C PRO A 279 -23.44 -4.60 17.39
N VAL A 280 -22.97 -3.36 17.25
CA VAL A 280 -22.75 -2.76 15.93
C VAL A 280 -21.43 -3.32 15.41
N HIS A 281 -21.51 -4.24 14.45
CA HIS A 281 -20.34 -4.67 13.70
C HIS A 281 -19.91 -3.54 12.75
N PRO A 282 -18.61 -3.19 12.73
CA PRO A 282 -18.12 -2.25 11.72
C PRO A 282 -18.28 -2.86 10.32
N PRO A 283 -18.58 -2.03 9.29
CA PRO A 283 -18.63 -2.52 7.92
C PRO A 283 -17.25 -3.03 7.50
N ILE A 284 -17.16 -4.32 7.17
CA ILE A 284 -15.93 -4.93 6.64
C ILE A 284 -15.66 -4.31 5.28
N GLN A 285 -14.54 -3.59 5.14
CA GLN A 285 -14.12 -3.01 3.87
C GLN A 285 -13.56 -4.12 2.96
N LYS A 286 -14.45 -4.90 2.35
CA LYS A 286 -14.11 -5.79 1.24
C LYS A 286 -13.92 -4.92 0.01
N ASN A 287 -12.67 -4.65 -0.38
CA ASN A 287 -12.25 -4.37 -1.77
C ASN A 287 -10.83 -3.77 -1.79
N VAL A 288 -9.80 -4.61 -1.71
CA VAL A 288 -8.43 -4.22 -2.15
C VAL A 288 -7.72 -5.47 -2.68
N GLU A 289 -8.10 -5.97 -3.86
CA GLU A 289 -7.38 -7.12 -4.45
C GLU A 289 -6.91 -6.92 -5.89
N VAL A 290 -7.43 -5.92 -6.64
CA VAL A 290 -7.11 -5.80 -8.07
C VAL A 290 -6.05 -4.74 -8.37
N VAL A 291 -6.10 -3.57 -7.73
CA VAL A 291 -5.10 -2.49 -7.95
C VAL A 291 -3.75 -2.79 -7.29
N HIS A 292 -3.75 -3.62 -6.25
CA HIS A 292 -2.55 -4.07 -5.53
C HIS A 292 -1.64 -4.97 -6.40
N TYR A 293 -2.15 -5.61 -7.45
CA TYR A 293 -1.33 -6.56 -8.21
C TYR A 293 -0.32 -5.87 -9.17
N CYS A 294 -0.70 -4.81 -9.90
CA CYS A 294 0.22 -4.13 -10.84
C CYS A 294 1.25 -3.22 -10.11
N SER A 295 0.91 -2.57 -8.98
CA SER A 295 1.86 -1.71 -8.22
C SER A 295 2.97 -2.52 -7.52
N TYR A 296 2.61 -3.68 -6.97
CA TYR A 296 3.54 -4.50 -6.19
C TYR A 296 4.52 -5.30 -7.05
N HIS A 297 4.11 -5.70 -8.27
CA HIS A 297 5.01 -6.32 -9.23
C HIS A 297 6.09 -5.36 -9.76
N MET A 298 5.78 -4.06 -9.82
CA MET A 298 6.74 -3.03 -10.20
C MET A 298 7.79 -2.82 -9.10
N ARG A 299 7.39 -2.73 -7.82
CA ARG A 299 8.32 -2.62 -6.68
C ARG A 299 9.24 -3.84 -6.54
N LEU A 300 8.72 -5.06 -6.72
CA LEU A 300 9.52 -6.30 -6.61
C LEU A 300 10.56 -6.45 -7.73
N THR A 301 10.24 -5.98 -8.94
CA THR A 301 11.16 -6.04 -10.09
C THR A 301 12.34 -5.07 -9.92
N ILE A 302 12.11 -3.93 -9.27
CA ILE A 302 13.17 -2.93 -9.00
C ILE A 302 14.13 -3.43 -7.92
N ILE A 303 13.63 -4.01 -6.83
CA ILE A 303 14.46 -4.54 -5.72
C ILE A 303 15.31 -5.73 -6.17
N LEU A 304 14.79 -6.60 -7.06
CA LEU A 304 15.53 -7.75 -7.57
C LEU A 304 16.61 -7.36 -8.60
N CYS A 305 16.42 -6.27 -9.35
CA CYS A 305 17.45 -5.72 -10.23
C CYS A 305 18.60 -5.07 -9.44
N ASP A 306 18.30 -4.39 -8.34
CA ASP A 306 19.32 -3.70 -7.51
C ASP A 306 20.26 -4.68 -6.77
N ARG A 307 19.81 -5.91 -6.52
CA ARG A 307 20.61 -6.99 -5.91
C ARG A 307 21.35 -7.90 -6.90
N GLY A 308 21.41 -7.54 -8.18
CA GLY A 308 22.26 -8.23 -9.17
C GLY A 308 21.85 -9.67 -9.50
N ILE A 309 20.60 -10.05 -9.26
CA ILE A 309 20.12 -11.40 -9.60
C ILE A 309 19.80 -11.44 -11.10
N ASN A 310 20.65 -12.12 -11.88
CA ASN A 310 20.46 -12.34 -13.31
C ASN A 310 19.18 -13.14 -13.59
N MET A 311 18.06 -12.47 -13.91
CA MET A 311 16.86 -13.10 -14.48
C MET A 311 16.89 -13.04 -16.01
N CYS A 312 17.92 -13.63 -16.62
CA CYS A 312 18.01 -13.74 -18.08
C CYS A 312 17.14 -14.91 -18.56
N GLY A 313 15.88 -14.62 -18.91
CA GLY A 313 14.94 -15.60 -19.47
C GLY A 313 13.45 -15.23 -19.30
N SER A 314 13.12 -14.35 -18.35
CA SER A 314 11.75 -13.94 -18.03
C SER A 314 11.40 -12.52 -18.54
N ALA A 315 12.24 -11.89 -19.36
CA ALA A 315 11.99 -10.53 -19.84
C ALA A 315 10.81 -10.46 -20.84
N TYR A 316 10.68 -11.45 -21.72
CA TYR A 316 9.66 -11.43 -22.79
C TYR A 316 8.23 -11.66 -22.26
N LEU A 317 8.06 -12.56 -21.28
CA LEU A 317 6.77 -12.82 -20.65
C LEU A 317 6.30 -11.63 -19.78
N ARG A 318 7.24 -10.89 -19.20
CA ARG A 318 6.97 -9.72 -18.34
C ARG A 318 6.67 -8.46 -19.14
N ILE A 319 7.28 -8.28 -20.32
CA ILE A 319 6.92 -7.20 -21.26
C ILE A 319 5.48 -7.42 -21.77
N LEU A 320 5.07 -8.66 -22.03
CA LEU A 320 3.69 -8.99 -22.40
C LEU A 320 2.68 -8.69 -21.26
N GLN A 321 3.05 -8.98 -20.00
CA GLN A 321 2.22 -8.61 -18.84
C GLN A 321 2.14 -7.10 -18.61
N LEU A 322 3.22 -6.35 -18.86
CA LEU A 322 3.24 -4.89 -18.82
C LEU A 322 2.37 -4.27 -19.92
N SER A 323 2.41 -4.82 -21.15
CA SER A 323 1.50 -4.38 -22.22
C SER A 323 0.03 -4.69 -21.92
N TYR A 324 -0.25 -5.78 -21.18
CA TYR A 324 -1.61 -6.12 -20.76
C TYR A 324 -2.13 -5.20 -19.63
N CYS A 325 -1.31 -4.86 -18.62
CA CYS A 325 -1.67 -3.83 -17.62
C CYS A 325 -1.90 -2.46 -18.32
N LEU A 326 -1.04 -2.06 -19.29
CA LEU A 326 -1.21 -0.79 -20.01
C LEU A 326 -2.48 -0.76 -20.87
N ALA A 327 -2.79 -1.83 -21.59
CA ALA A 327 -4.01 -1.93 -22.39
C ALA A 327 -5.27 -1.87 -21.53
N SER A 328 -5.28 -2.55 -20.37
CA SER A 328 -6.42 -2.53 -19.44
C SER A 328 -6.62 -1.15 -18.78
N THR A 329 -5.55 -0.39 -18.55
CA THR A 329 -5.64 0.97 -17.98
C THR A 329 -6.16 1.97 -19.02
N ILE A 330 -5.85 1.77 -20.31
CA ILE A 330 -6.34 2.61 -21.41
C ILE A 330 -7.84 2.33 -21.69
N ASP A 331 -8.28 1.07 -21.58
CA ASP A 331 -9.70 0.71 -21.74
C ASP A 331 -10.61 1.26 -20.62
N ASP A 332 -10.12 1.36 -19.38
CA ASP A 332 -10.87 1.98 -18.27
C ASP A 332 -10.96 3.52 -18.43
N VAL A 333 -9.88 4.17 -18.88
CA VAL A 333 -9.91 5.62 -19.20
C VAL A 333 -10.85 5.93 -20.35
N HIS A 334 -11.06 4.99 -21.29
CA HIS A 334 -11.99 5.19 -22.39
C HIS A 334 -13.47 4.94 -21.99
N LYS A 335 -13.73 4.17 -20.92
CA LYS A 335 -15.10 3.90 -20.41
C LYS A 335 -15.62 4.95 -19.43
N ASP A 336 -14.74 5.63 -18.70
CA ASP A 336 -15.10 6.71 -17.76
C ASP A 336 -15.14 8.12 -18.40
N GLY A 337 -15.07 8.20 -19.73
CA GLY A 337 -15.25 9.42 -20.49
C GLY A 337 -16.71 9.92 -20.50
N THR A 338 -17.24 10.32 -19.33
CA THR A 338 -18.37 11.27 -19.28
C THR A 338 -17.84 12.65 -18.91
N VAL A 339 -17.80 13.48 -19.96
CA VAL A 339 -17.56 14.92 -19.96
C VAL A 339 -18.31 15.64 -18.84
N LEU A 340 -17.59 16.41 -18.02
CA LEU A 340 -18.13 17.62 -17.40
C LEU A 340 -17.12 18.76 -17.58
N PHE A 341 -17.20 19.39 -18.75
CA PHE A 341 -16.96 20.82 -18.85
C PHE A 341 -18.25 21.53 -18.42
N GLY A 342 -18.14 22.42 -17.45
CA GLY A 342 -19.20 23.28 -16.93
C GLY A 342 -18.64 24.13 -15.82
#